data_AF-A0A246WWD5-F1
#
_entry.id   AF-A0A246WWD5-F1
#
_cell.length_a   1.000
_cell.length_b   1.000
_cell.length_c   1.000
_cell.angle_alpha   90.00
_cell.angle_beta   90.00
_cell.angle_gamma   90.00
#
_symmetry.space_group_name_H-M   'P 1'
#
loop_
_entity.id
_entity.type
_entity.pdbx_description
1 polymer ?
#
loop_
_entity_poly.entity_id
_entity_poly.type
_entity_poly.pdbx_seq_one_letter_code
_entity_poly.pdbx_strand_id
1 'polypeptide(L)'
;MIACLRFLLIPLALCAVALPCRAALYKCTEGGATVYADQPCSAAQAPAITPAPLPVVPALKTPPAPPRAKAEAAPATRRDTGPSRAEAAAKKKCDKLALRRRWAEQDLQETRSQPLRAQDKQLENARRKARRADEQYRLECPAPA
;
A
#
# COMPACT_ATOMS: atom_id res chain seq x y z
N MET A 1 11.42 46.70 17.63
CA MET A 1 11.90 45.97 16.43
C MET A 1 12.60 44.64 16.75
N ILE A 2 13.23 44.46 17.92
CA ILE A 2 14.00 43.23 18.28
C ILE A 2 13.11 41.98 18.46
N ALA A 3 11.84 42.13 18.87
CA ALA A 3 10.91 41.00 19.04
C ALA A 3 10.46 40.37 17.69
N CYS A 4 10.43 41.16 16.62
CA CYS A 4 10.03 40.67 15.29
C CYS A 4 11.13 39.78 14.67
N LEU A 5 12.40 40.10 14.95
CA LEU A 5 13.55 39.32 14.47
C LEU A 5 13.59 37.91 15.07
N ARG A 6 13.17 37.76 16.33
CA ARG A 6 13.12 36.47 17.03
C ARG A 6 12.03 35.54 16.50
N PHE A 7 10.89 36.08 16.09
CA PHE A 7 9.79 35.29 15.52
C PHE A 7 10.10 34.74 14.12
N LEU A 8 11.02 35.39 13.39
CA LEU A 8 11.47 34.96 12.04
C LEU A 8 12.59 33.92 12.08
N LEU A 9 13.41 33.89 13.15
CA LEU A 9 14.52 32.95 13.26
C LEU A 9 14.07 31.51 13.58
N ILE A 10 12.96 31.34 14.29
CA ILE A 10 12.42 30.02 14.65
C ILE A 10 11.96 29.20 13.43
N PRO A 11 11.14 29.74 12.49
CA PRO A 11 10.75 28.97 11.30
C PRO A 11 11.94 28.72 10.36
N LEU A 12 12.91 29.64 10.28
CA LEU A 12 14.11 29.47 9.47
C LEU A 12 15.01 28.34 10.00
N ALA A 13 15.15 28.21 11.32
CA ALA A 13 15.87 27.12 11.94
C ALA A 13 15.18 25.75 11.75
N LEU A 14 13.84 25.72 11.75
CA LEU A 14 13.08 24.49 11.50
C LEU A 14 13.24 23.98 10.06
N CYS A 15 13.34 24.88 9.07
CA CYS A 15 13.55 24.49 7.67
C CYS A 15 14.93 23.86 7.41
N ALA A 16 15.95 24.16 8.22
CA ALA A 16 17.30 23.63 8.04
C ALA A 16 17.45 22.14 8.40
N VAL A 17 16.51 21.57 9.18
CA VAL A 17 16.54 20.16 9.60
C VAL A 17 15.83 19.24 8.61
N ALA A 18 15.09 19.80 7.64
CA ALA A 18 14.38 19.03 6.61
C ALA A 18 15.30 18.61 5.45
N LEU A 19 16.51 18.12 5.75
CA LEU A 19 17.34 17.45 4.75
C LEU A 19 16.64 16.16 4.32
N PRO A 20 16.30 15.98 3.04
CA PRO A 20 15.73 14.73 2.57
C PRO A 20 16.80 13.66 2.72
N CYS A 21 16.61 12.75 3.67
CA CYS A 21 17.37 11.52 3.73
C CYS A 21 16.98 10.70 2.49
N ARG A 22 17.68 10.92 1.37
CA ARG A 22 17.57 10.08 0.19
C ARG A 22 18.18 8.73 0.56
N ALA A 23 17.35 7.85 1.13
CA ALA A 23 17.70 6.45 1.30
C ALA A 23 17.90 5.86 -0.11
N ALA A 24 19.14 5.85 -0.57
CA ALA A 24 19.53 5.17 -1.78
C ALA A 24 19.62 3.68 -1.43
N LEU A 25 18.63 2.91 -1.87
CA LEU A 25 18.62 1.46 -1.67
C LEU A 25 19.49 0.82 -2.76
N TYR A 26 20.63 0.26 -2.37
CA TYR A 26 21.54 -0.42 -3.27
C TYR A 26 21.22 -1.91 -3.32
N LYS A 27 21.20 -2.50 -4.52
CA LYS A 27 21.06 -3.94 -4.72
C LYS A 27 22.46 -4.56 -4.82
N CYS A 28 22.85 -5.33 -3.81
CA CYS A 28 24.11 -6.07 -3.80
C CYS A 28 23.85 -7.56 -4.08
N THR A 29 24.78 -8.23 -4.76
CA THR A 29 24.75 -9.68 -4.96
C THR A 29 25.89 -10.33 -4.18
N GLU A 30 25.57 -10.89 -3.02
CA GLU A 30 26.53 -11.61 -2.16
C GLU A 30 26.15 -13.09 -2.16
N GLY A 31 27.10 -13.98 -2.51
CA GLY A 31 26.90 -15.42 -2.46
C GLY A 31 25.76 -15.97 -3.36
N GLY A 32 25.37 -15.25 -4.40
CA GLY A 32 24.26 -15.63 -5.29
C GLY A 32 22.87 -15.22 -4.78
N ALA A 33 22.78 -14.58 -3.61
CA ALA A 33 21.55 -13.97 -3.09
C ALA A 33 21.54 -12.46 -3.32
N THR A 34 20.37 -11.89 -3.63
CA THR A 34 20.19 -10.45 -3.76
C THR A 34 19.86 -9.85 -2.40
N VAL A 35 20.76 -9.03 -1.87
CA VAL A 35 20.60 -8.32 -0.60
C VAL A 35 20.44 -6.83 -0.89
N TYR A 36 19.52 -6.17 -0.18
CA TYR A 36 19.29 -4.74 -0.29
C TYR A 36 19.92 -4.04 0.90
N ALA A 37 20.77 -3.04 0.64
CA ALA A 37 21.49 -2.30 1.67
C ALA A 37 21.34 -0.79 1.47
N ASP A 38 21.34 -0.06 2.58
CA ASP A 38 21.29 1.42 2.58
C ASP A 38 22.68 2.05 2.37
N GLN A 39 23.73 1.24 2.26
CA GLN A 39 25.10 1.66 1.97
C GLN A 39 25.58 1.07 0.64
N PRO A 40 26.43 1.79 -0.12
CA PRO A 40 27.00 1.26 -1.35
C PRO A 40 27.79 -0.02 -1.05
N CYS A 41 27.57 -1.06 -1.87
CA CYS A 41 28.30 -2.32 -1.74
C CYS A 41 29.81 -2.04 -1.75
N SER A 42 30.57 -2.60 -0.81
CA SER A 42 32.02 -2.43 -0.80
C SER A 42 32.58 -2.81 -2.18
N ALA A 43 33.44 -1.95 -2.74
CA ALA A 43 33.89 -1.99 -4.14
C ALA A 43 34.74 -3.23 -4.51
N ALA A 44 34.68 -4.30 -3.73
CA ALA A 44 35.36 -5.57 -3.99
C ALA A 44 34.50 -6.57 -4.78
N GLN A 45 33.19 -6.34 -4.97
CA GLN A 45 32.29 -7.33 -5.60
C GLN A 45 31.24 -6.72 -6.53
N ALA A 46 31.62 -5.71 -7.31
CA ALA A 46 30.89 -5.42 -8.54
C ALA A 46 31.40 -6.41 -9.61
N PRO A 47 30.69 -7.50 -9.94
CA PRO A 47 30.99 -8.18 -11.18
C PRO A 47 30.75 -7.17 -12.30
N ALA A 48 31.80 -6.83 -13.04
CA ALA A 48 31.68 -6.13 -14.29
C ALA A 48 30.64 -6.88 -15.13
N ILE A 49 29.46 -6.29 -15.30
CA ILE A 49 28.43 -6.82 -16.17
C ILE A 49 28.97 -6.62 -17.59
N THR A 50 29.72 -7.61 -18.06
CA THR A 50 29.99 -7.81 -19.46
C THR A 50 28.66 -8.18 -20.10
N PRO A 51 28.12 -7.41 -21.06
CA PRO A 51 26.92 -7.83 -21.76
C PRO A 51 27.27 -9.12 -22.51
N ALA A 52 26.62 -10.23 -22.13
CA ALA A 52 26.71 -11.46 -22.88
C ALA A 52 26.27 -11.20 -24.34
N PRO A 53 27.01 -11.68 -25.35
CA PRO A 53 26.60 -11.51 -26.73
C PRO A 53 25.23 -12.16 -26.94
N LEU A 54 24.32 -11.40 -27.53
CA LEU A 54 22.97 -11.85 -27.87
C LEU A 54 23.07 -13.12 -28.73
N PRO A 55 22.40 -14.23 -28.37
CA PRO A 55 22.35 -15.40 -29.23
C PRO A 55 21.59 -15.03 -30.52
N VAL A 56 22.24 -15.21 -31.66
CA VAL A 56 21.60 -15.14 -32.98
C VAL A 56 20.58 -16.26 -33.05
N VAL A 57 19.30 -15.91 -32.98
CA VAL A 57 18.19 -16.86 -33.14
C VAL A 57 17.98 -17.08 -34.64
N PRO A 58 18.20 -18.29 -35.19
CA PRO A 58 17.75 -18.59 -36.54
C PRO A 58 16.21 -18.56 -36.58
N ALA A 59 15.64 -17.99 -37.63
CA ALA A 59 14.20 -17.88 -37.83
C ALA A 59 13.50 -19.23 -37.61
N LEU A 60 12.70 -19.33 -36.54
CA LEU A 60 11.94 -20.53 -36.23
C LEU A 60 10.88 -20.74 -37.33
N LYS A 61 11.00 -21.87 -38.02
CA LYS A 61 9.95 -22.47 -38.84
C LYS A 61 8.65 -22.55 -38.02
N THR A 62 7.55 -22.16 -38.65
CA THR A 62 6.19 -22.25 -38.13
C THR A 62 5.92 -23.62 -37.49
N PRO A 63 5.49 -23.69 -36.22
CA PRO A 63 5.11 -24.97 -35.63
C PRO A 63 3.80 -25.48 -36.27
N PRO A 64 3.67 -26.80 -36.57
CA PRO A 64 2.41 -27.36 -37.02
C PRO A 64 1.35 -27.28 -35.92
N ALA A 65 0.11 -27.01 -36.32
CA ALA A 65 -1.03 -26.87 -35.44
C ALA A 65 -1.26 -28.13 -34.58
N PRO A 66 -1.64 -28.01 -33.29
CA PRO A 66 -1.93 -29.17 -32.46
C PRO A 66 -3.23 -29.86 -32.92
N PRO A 67 -3.30 -31.21 -32.86
CA PRO A 67 -4.51 -31.94 -33.21
C PRO A 67 -5.64 -31.60 -32.22
N ARG A 68 -6.81 -31.26 -32.76
CA ARG A 68 -8.04 -31.04 -31.99
C ARG A 68 -8.49 -32.36 -31.35
N ALA A 69 -8.06 -32.61 -30.12
CA ALA A 69 -8.67 -33.61 -29.27
C ALA A 69 -10.09 -33.16 -28.96
N LYS A 70 -11.08 -33.98 -29.34
CA LYS A 70 -12.48 -33.85 -28.94
C LYS A 70 -12.53 -34.09 -27.43
N ALA A 71 -12.52 -33.01 -26.64
CA ALA A 71 -12.86 -33.06 -25.24
C ALA A 71 -14.38 -33.16 -25.12
N GLU A 72 -14.83 -34.26 -24.56
CA GLU A 72 -16.22 -34.53 -24.22
C GLU A 72 -16.79 -33.41 -23.34
N ALA A 73 -18.05 -33.09 -23.60
CA ALA A 73 -18.79 -32.02 -22.96
C ALA A 73 -18.99 -32.30 -21.46
N ALA A 74 -18.11 -31.73 -20.63
CA ALA A 74 -18.49 -31.36 -19.27
C ALA A 74 -19.41 -30.14 -19.35
N PRO A 75 -20.53 -30.06 -18.60
CA PRO A 75 -21.36 -28.87 -18.57
C PRO A 75 -20.57 -27.73 -17.91
N ALA A 76 -19.92 -26.92 -18.75
CA ALA A 76 -19.41 -25.61 -18.41
C ALA A 76 -20.59 -24.66 -18.18
N THR A 77 -21.22 -24.72 -17.01
CA THR A 77 -22.15 -23.69 -16.57
C THR A 77 -21.84 -23.21 -15.16
N ARG A 78 -20.55 -23.11 -14.81
CA ARG A 78 -20.14 -22.05 -13.90
C ARG A 78 -19.91 -20.82 -14.77
N ARG A 79 -20.97 -20.06 -15.00
CA ARG A 79 -20.86 -18.71 -15.55
C ARG A 79 -20.01 -17.90 -14.57
N ASP A 80 -18.72 -17.81 -14.82
CA ASP A 80 -17.84 -16.80 -14.25
C ASP A 80 -18.23 -15.44 -14.84
N THR A 81 -19.42 -14.95 -14.50
CA THR A 81 -19.70 -13.52 -14.53
C THR A 81 -19.01 -12.96 -13.30
N GLY A 82 -17.71 -12.70 -13.42
CA GLY A 82 -16.98 -11.94 -12.42
C GLY A 82 -17.73 -10.65 -12.10
N PRO A 83 -17.64 -10.15 -10.85
CA PRO A 83 -18.42 -8.98 -10.45
C PRO A 83 -18.17 -7.85 -11.43
N SER A 84 -19.26 -7.22 -11.88
CA SER A 84 -19.15 -6.09 -12.79
C SER A 84 -18.19 -5.04 -12.19
N ARG A 85 -17.50 -4.24 -13.03
CA ARG A 85 -16.59 -3.19 -12.52
C ARG A 85 -17.30 -2.27 -11.50
N ALA A 86 -18.61 -2.07 -11.67
CA ALA A 86 -19.45 -1.32 -10.74
C ALA A 86 -19.61 -2.03 -9.38
N GLU A 87 -19.90 -3.33 -9.36
CA GLU A 87 -19.97 -4.13 -8.13
C GLU A 87 -18.62 -4.20 -7.41
N ALA A 88 -17.53 -4.39 -8.16
CA ALA A 88 -16.19 -4.39 -7.58
C ALA A 88 -15.83 -3.02 -6.96
N ALA A 89 -16.24 -1.92 -7.59
CA ALA A 89 -16.06 -0.58 -7.04
C ALA A 89 -16.92 -0.35 -5.79
N ALA A 90 -18.17 -0.81 -5.79
CA ALA A 90 -19.06 -0.72 -4.63
C ALA A 90 -18.50 -1.51 -3.43
N LYS A 91 -18.04 -2.75 -3.65
CA LYS A 91 -17.38 -3.57 -2.62
C LYS A 91 -16.16 -2.86 -2.03
N LYS A 92 -15.26 -2.33 -2.88
CA LYS A 92 -14.09 -1.56 -2.42
C LYS A 92 -14.46 -0.34 -1.58
N LYS A 93 -15.52 0.38 -1.94
CA LYS A 93 -16.01 1.51 -1.14
C LYS A 93 -16.47 1.04 0.24
N CYS A 94 -17.22 -0.06 0.28
CA CYS A 94 -17.69 -0.63 1.53
C CYS A 94 -16.57 -1.19 2.40
N ASP A 95 -15.58 -1.85 1.82
CA ASP A 95 -14.40 -2.33 2.55
C ASP A 95 -13.65 -1.17 3.19
N LYS A 96 -13.50 -0.06 2.45
CA LYS A 96 -12.85 1.16 2.97
C LYS A 96 -13.63 1.77 4.13
N LEU A 97 -14.96 1.82 4.05
CA LEU A 97 -15.81 2.34 5.13
C LEU A 97 -15.82 1.41 6.35
N ALA A 98 -15.84 0.09 6.12
CA ALA A 98 -15.72 -0.91 7.19
C ALA A 98 -14.39 -0.74 7.95
N LEU A 99 -13.29 -0.51 7.23
CA LEU A 99 -11.98 -0.25 7.83
C LEU A 99 -12.00 1.04 8.66
N ARG A 100 -12.57 2.12 8.13
CA ARG A 100 -12.73 3.39 8.86
C ARG A 100 -13.53 3.23 10.14
N ARG A 101 -14.61 2.44 10.11
CA ARG A 101 -15.39 2.13 11.32
C ARG A 101 -14.53 1.42 12.36
N ARG A 102 -13.78 0.38 11.96
CA ARG A 102 -12.89 -0.37 12.87
C ARG A 102 -11.84 0.53 13.52
N TRP A 103 -11.21 1.40 12.75
CA TRP A 103 -10.22 2.33 13.29
C TRP A 103 -10.84 3.36 14.24
N ALA A 104 -12.02 3.88 13.94
CA ALA A 104 -12.70 4.80 14.84
C ALA A 104 -13.09 4.14 16.18
N GLU A 105 -13.43 2.84 16.16
CA GLU A 105 -13.66 2.04 17.37
C GLU A 105 -12.36 1.79 18.16
N GLN A 106 -11.25 1.54 17.47
CA GLN A 106 -9.94 1.37 18.10
C GLN A 106 -9.45 2.67 18.76
N ASP A 107 -9.56 3.81 18.07
CA ASP A 107 -9.24 5.14 18.64
C ASP A 107 -10.03 5.39 19.93
N LEU A 108 -11.29 4.96 19.95
CA LEU A 108 -12.16 5.04 21.12
C LEU A 108 -11.65 4.21 22.29
N GLN A 109 -11.24 2.98 22.03
CA GLN A 109 -10.67 2.07 23.04
C GLN A 109 -9.34 2.61 23.57
N GLU A 110 -8.48 3.10 22.69
CA GLU A 110 -7.19 3.69 23.05
C GLU A 110 -7.39 4.94 23.93
N THR A 111 -8.30 5.83 23.54
CA THR A 111 -8.64 7.01 24.36
C THR A 111 -9.20 6.56 25.73
N ARG A 112 -10.05 5.54 25.77
CA ARG A 112 -10.57 5.03 27.06
C ARG A 112 -9.46 4.49 27.99
N SER A 113 -8.34 4.02 27.44
CA SER A 113 -7.23 3.44 28.20
C SER A 113 -6.24 4.46 28.79
N GLN A 114 -6.26 5.70 28.32
CA GLN A 114 -5.38 6.76 28.81
C GLN A 114 -5.84 7.28 30.20
N PRO A 115 -5.01 8.04 30.96
CA PRO A 115 -5.37 8.55 32.29
C PRO A 115 -6.45 9.66 32.30
N LEU A 116 -7.40 9.59 33.24
CA LEU A 116 -8.66 10.36 33.27
C LEU A 116 -8.53 11.90 33.18
N ARG A 117 -7.44 12.51 33.68
CA ARG A 117 -7.42 13.95 34.00
C ARG A 117 -7.41 14.91 32.79
N ALA A 118 -7.23 14.43 31.56
CA ALA A 118 -7.14 15.27 30.36
C ALA A 118 -8.11 14.88 29.22
N GLN A 119 -9.11 14.03 29.49
CA GLN A 119 -9.67 13.18 28.42
C GLN A 119 -11.16 13.27 28.12
N ASP A 120 -11.97 13.92 28.95
CA ASP A 120 -13.43 13.93 28.72
C ASP A 120 -13.80 14.45 27.32
N LYS A 121 -13.11 15.52 26.87
CA LYS A 121 -13.31 16.07 25.54
C LYS A 121 -12.79 15.16 24.43
N GLN A 122 -11.65 14.49 24.64
CA GLN A 122 -11.07 13.55 23.66
C GLN A 122 -11.96 12.32 23.50
N LEU A 123 -12.47 11.77 24.61
CA LEU A 123 -13.37 10.64 24.63
C LEU A 123 -14.70 10.98 23.94
N GLU A 124 -15.28 12.14 24.23
CA GLU A 124 -16.51 12.60 23.55
C GLU A 124 -16.29 12.82 22.04
N ASN A 125 -15.13 13.34 21.64
CA ASN A 125 -14.79 13.49 20.23
C ASN A 125 -14.61 12.14 19.53
N ALA A 126 -13.90 11.20 20.16
CA ALA A 126 -13.72 9.84 19.66
C ALA A 126 -15.08 9.11 19.54
N ARG A 127 -16.00 9.29 20.51
CA ARG A 127 -17.36 8.75 20.46
C ARG A 127 -18.16 9.28 19.28
N ARG A 128 -18.10 10.59 19.04
CA ARG A 128 -18.75 11.19 17.86
C ARG A 128 -18.16 10.67 16.56
N LYS A 129 -16.83 10.52 16.49
CA LYS A 129 -16.14 10.00 15.30
C LYS A 129 -16.57 8.57 14.98
N ALA A 130 -16.63 7.69 15.98
CA ALA A 130 -17.08 6.32 15.80
C ALA A 130 -18.55 6.23 15.35
N ARG A 131 -19.45 7.02 15.98
CA ARG A 131 -20.85 7.09 15.56
C ARG A 131 -21.01 7.51 14.11
N ARG A 132 -20.33 8.59 13.68
CA ARG A 132 -20.38 9.05 12.29
C ARG A 132 -19.85 7.99 11.31
N ALA A 133 -18.79 7.28 11.68
CA ALA A 133 -18.23 6.23 10.84
C ALA A 133 -19.19 5.04 10.70
N ASP A 134 -19.92 4.66 11.76
CA ASP A 134 -20.94 3.61 11.69
C ASP A 134 -22.16 4.06 10.88
N GLU A 135 -22.64 5.29 11.08
CA GLU A 135 -23.73 5.89 10.29
C GLU A 135 -23.38 5.91 8.80
N GLN A 136 -22.19 6.39 8.43
CA GLN A 136 -21.73 6.38 7.04
C GLN A 136 -21.67 4.98 6.45
N TYR A 137 -21.14 4.01 7.22
CA TYR A 137 -21.07 2.63 6.78
C TYR A 137 -22.47 2.04 6.53
N ARG A 138 -23.41 2.27 7.45
CA ARG A 138 -24.80 1.79 7.32
C ARG A 138 -25.56 2.42 6.15
N LEU A 139 -25.30 3.70 5.85
CA LEU A 139 -25.97 4.41 4.75
C LEU A 139 -25.44 3.97 3.38
N GLU A 140 -24.13 3.77 3.25
CA GLU A 140 -23.50 3.49 1.96
C GLU A 140 -23.41 2.00 1.64
N CYS A 141 -23.46 1.12 2.65
CA CYS A 141 -23.28 -0.31 2.50
C CYS A 141 -24.52 -1.08 2.94
N PRO A 142 -25.24 -1.74 2.01
CA PRO A 142 -26.33 -2.63 2.40
C PRO A 142 -25.77 -3.79 3.23
N ALA A 143 -26.56 -4.27 4.19
CA ALA A 143 -26.19 -5.43 5.00
C ALA A 143 -25.82 -6.60 4.06
N PRO A 144 -24.75 -7.36 4.37
CA PRO A 144 -24.46 -8.57 3.60
C PRO A 144 -25.69 -9.49 3.69
N ALA A 145 -26.31 -9.74 2.54
CA ALA A 145 -27.40 -10.70 2.40
C ALA A 145 -26.94 -12.13 2.70
#